data_AF-A0A848STS6-F1
#
_entry.id   AF-A0A848STS6-F1
#
_cell.length_a   1.000
_cell.length_b   1.000
_cell.length_c   1.000
_cell.angle_alpha   90.00
_cell.angle_beta   90.00
_cell.angle_gamma   90.00
#
_symmetry.space_group_name_H-M   'P 1'
#
loop_
_entity.id
_entity.type
_entity.pdbx_description
1 polymer ?
#
loop_
_entity_poly.entity_id
_entity_poly.type
_entity_poly.pdbx_seq_one_letter_code
_entity_poly.pdbx_strand_id
1 'polypeptide(L)' 'MATQLKEPESTEMTDEERQARLDLAAAYRIFALEGWDENIFNHITLKVPGEDGAFLI' A
#
# COMPACT_ATOMS: atom_id res chain seq x y z
N MET A 1 25.92 23.46 -6.28
CA MET A 1 24.58 23.61 -6.88
C MET A 1 23.70 22.57 -6.22
N ALA A 2 22.72 22.96 -5.39
CA ALA A 2 21.82 22.03 -4.73
C ALA A 2 20.71 21.61 -5.70
N THR A 3 20.52 20.31 -5.91
CA THR A 3 19.40 19.77 -6.68
C THR A 3 18.10 20.11 -5.95
N GLN A 4 17.26 20.95 -6.57
CA GLN A 4 15.90 21.22 -6.09
C GLN A 4 15.11 19.90 -6.10
N LEU A 5 14.59 19.50 -4.94
CA LEU A 5 13.66 18.37 -4.85
C LEU A 5 12.33 18.81 -5.46
N LYS A 6 11.91 18.15 -6.54
CA LYS A 6 10.57 18.33 -7.11
C LYS A 6 9.56 17.99 -6.01
N GLU A 7 8.70 18.94 -5.65
CA GLU A 7 7.60 18.68 -4.73
C GLU A 7 6.81 17.49 -5.27
N PRO A 8 6.49 16.49 -4.44
CA PRO A 8 5.73 15.35 -4.91
C PRO A 8 4.42 15.89 -5.47
N GLU A 9 4.16 15.65 -6.76
CA GLU A 9 2.80 15.83 -7.28
C GLU A 9 1.88 15.08 -6.33
N SER A 10 0.88 15.77 -5.79
CA SER A 10 -0.12 15.16 -4.93
C SER A 10 -0.69 13.98 -5.71
N THR A 11 -0.31 12.77 -5.30
CA THR A 11 -0.74 11.54 -5.96
C THR A 11 -2.26 11.55 -5.94
N GLU A 12 -2.88 11.78 -7.09
CA GLU A 12 -4.34 11.77 -7.23
C GLU A 12 -4.80 10.34 -6.92
N MET A 13 -5.25 10.13 -5.69
CA MET A 13 -5.72 8.85 -5.18
C MET A 13 -7.12 9.06 -4.62
N THR A 14 -8.02 8.15 -4.93
CA THR A 14 -9.40 8.20 -4.40
C THR A 14 -9.40 7.90 -2.90
N ASP A 15 -10.41 8.39 -2.18
CA ASP A 15 -10.56 8.07 -0.75
C ASP A 15 -10.72 6.55 -0.51
N GLU A 16 -11.36 5.85 -1.47
CA GLU A 16 -11.55 4.40 -1.43
C GLU A 16 -10.21 3.65 -1.58
N GLU A 17 -9.37 4.05 -2.53
CA GLU A 17 -8.03 3.48 -2.67
C GLU A 17 -7.17 3.80 -1.45
N ARG A 18 -7.27 5.02 -0.91
CA ARG A 18 -6.57 5.40 0.32
C ARG A 18 -6.94 4.48 1.49
N GLN A 19 -8.23 4.20 1.66
CA GLN A 19 -8.69 3.29 2.70
C GLN A 19 -8.20 1.87 2.46
N ALA A 20 -8.26 1.38 1.21
CA ALA A 20 -7.74 0.08 0.83
C ALA A 20 -6.24 -0.07 1.18
N ARG A 21 -5.43 0.96 0.94
CA ARG A 21 -4.00 0.97 1.34
C ARG A 21 -3.81 0.92 2.86
N LEU A 22 -4.63 1.63 3.63
CA LEU A 22 -4.58 1.59 5.10
C LEU A 22 -4.95 0.21 5.62
N ASP A 23 -5.98 -0.42 5.07
CA ASP A 23 -6.45 -1.75 5.46
C ASP A 23 -5.40 -2.81 5.14
N LEU A 24 -4.80 -2.75 3.95
CA LEU A 24 -3.71 -3.65 3.56
C LEU A 24 -2.49 -3.50 4.50
N ALA A 25 -2.10 -2.26 4.80
CA ALA A 25 -1.01 -2.00 5.75
C ALA A 25 -1.33 -2.52 7.16
N ALA A 26 -2.58 -2.41 7.60
CA ALA A 26 -3.02 -2.97 8.88
C ALA A 26 -2.94 -4.51 8.87
N ALA A 27 -3.32 -5.18 7.78
CA ALA A 27 -3.19 -6.62 7.63
C ALA A 27 -1.74 -7.08 7.76
N TYR A 28 -0.79 -6.42 7.09
CA TYR A 28 0.64 -6.72 7.24
C TYR A 28 1.12 -6.56 8.70
N ARG A 29 0.65 -5.54 9.42
CA ARG A 29 1.01 -5.35 10.84
C ARG A 29 0.43 -6.43 11.75
N ILE A 30 -0.80 -6.89 11.48
CA ILE A 30 -1.40 -8.00 12.21
C ILE A 30 -0.59 -9.29 11.97
N PHE A 31 -0.16 -9.55 10.74
CA PHE A 31 0.68 -10.72 10.43
C PHE A 31 1.99 -10.71 11.22
N ALA A 32 2.66 -9.55 11.29
CA ALA A 32 3.86 -9.40 12.09
C ALA A 32 3.61 -9.56 13.60
N LEU A 33 2.45 -9.08 14.10
CA LEU A 33 2.08 -9.22 15.50
C LEU A 33 1.83 -10.68 15.90
N GLU A 34 1.20 -11.45 15.01
CA GLU A 34 0.87 -12.86 15.23
C GLU A 34 2.03 -13.82 14.85
N GLY A 35 3.13 -13.29 14.31
CA GLY A 35 4.28 -14.09 13.87
C GLY A 35 3.97 -14.99 12.66
N TRP A 36 3.04 -14.57 11.80
CA TRP A 36 2.66 -15.26 10.58
C TRP A 36 3.47 -14.81 9.36
N ASP A 37 4.43 -13.91 9.55
CA ASP A 37 5.33 -13.45 8.50
C ASP A 37 6.44 -14.47 8.20
N GLU A 38 6.63 -14.79 6.93
CA GLU A 38 7.75 -15.60 6.45
C GLU A 38 8.87 -14.68 5.95
N ASN A 39 9.41 -13.83 6.83
CA ASN A 39 10.39 -12.81 6.46
C ASN A 39 9.84 -11.96 5.28
N ILE A 40 10.58 -11.82 4.18
CA ILE A 40 10.16 -11.07 2.98
C ILE A 40 9.42 -11.91 1.93
N PHE A 41 9.09 -13.17 2.20
CA PHE A 41 8.53 -14.08 1.18
C PHE A 41 7.01 -14.02 1.07
N ASN A 42 6.32 -13.54 2.10
CA ASN A 42 4.86 -13.42 2.11
C ASN A 42 4.37 -12.20 1.35
N HIS A 43 3.20 -12.35 0.72
CA HIS A 43 2.52 -11.29 -0.01
C HIS A 43 1.04 -11.31 0.35
N ILE A 44 0.49 -10.14 0.70
CA ILE A 44 -0.95 -9.93 0.88
C ILE A 44 -1.36 -8.95 -0.21
N THR A 45 -2.38 -9.31 -1.00
CA THR A 45 -2.86 -8.44 -2.09
C THR A 45 -4.28 -7.98 -1.86
N LEU A 46 -4.59 -6.76 -2.30
CA LEU A 46 -5.95 -6.20 -2.25
C LEU A 46 -6.31 -5.56 -3.59
N LYS A 47 -7.50 -5.86 -4.14
CA LYS A 47 -7.96 -5.22 -5.39
C LYS A 47 -8.15 -3.71 -5.15
N VAL A 48 -7.67 -2.89 -6.09
CA VAL A 48 -7.90 -1.44 -6.05
C VAL A 48 -9.38 -1.15 -6.36
N PRO A 49 -10.12 -0.45 -5.47
CA PRO A 49 -11.49 -0.06 -5.76
C PRO A 49 -11.57 0.86 -6.98
N GLY A 50 -12.49 0.55 -7.90
CA GLY A 50 -12.72 1.37 -9.11
C GLY A 50 -11.72 1.17 -10.25
N GLU A 51 -10.66 0.39 -10.07
CA GLU A 51 -9.68 0.09 -11.12
C GLU A 51 -9.68 -1.41 -11.45
N ASP A 52 -10.00 -1.74 -12.70
CA ASP A 52 -10.04 -3.14 -13.14
C ASP A 52 -8.67 -3.68 -13.49
N GLY A 53 -8.33 -4.82 -12.88
CA GLY A 53 -7.05 -5.49 -13.06
C GLY A 53 -5.91 -4.95 -12.20
N ALA A 54 -6.16 -3.94 -11.35
CA ALA A 54 -5.16 -3.37 -10.45
C ALA A 54 -5.25 -3.95 -9.02
N PHE A 55 -4.07 -4.21 -8.44
CA PHE A 55 -3.92 -4.77 -7.10
C PHE A 55 -2.82 -4.04 -6.33
N LEU A 56 -3.05 -3.85 -5.03
CA LEU A 56 -2.06 -3.44 -4.05
C LEU A 56 -1.31 -4.69 -3.55
N ILE A 57 -0.02 -4.55 -3.26
CA ILE A 57 0.85 -5.61 -2.71
C ILE A 57 1.88 -5.00 -1.75
#